data_AF-A0A1B6IPV4-F1
#
_entry.id   AF-A0A1B6IPV4-F1
#
_cell.length_a   1.000
_cell.length_b   1.000
_cell.length_c   1.000
_cell.angle_alpha   90.00
_cell.angle_beta   90.00
_cell.angle_gamma   90.00
#
_symmetry.space_group_name_H-M   'P 1'
#
loop_
_entity.id
_entity.type
_entity.pdbx_description
1 polymer ?
#
loop_
_entity_poly.entity_id
_entity_poly.type
_entity_poly.pdbx_seq_one_letter_code
_entity_poly.pdbx_strand_id
1 'polypeptide(L)'
;LRVYGAGLLSSVAELKHAVAASDKIKRFDPEVTVHEECIITAFQNHYYYTDSFQEATEKMRAFANTIQRPFGVRYNPYTQSVEVLTNAQKIAAIVSELRGDLCIVSNALRKIHEHDETVDVESIEKMLQSGLQLNHDEE
;
A
#
# COMPACT_ATOMS: atom_id res chain seq x y z
N LEU A 1 16.26 14.15 -5.00
CA LEU A 1 15.82 12.89 -5.61
C LEU A 1 16.64 11.74 -5.02
N ARG A 2 15.99 10.65 -4.57
CA ARG A 2 16.67 9.43 -4.11
C ARG A 2 16.19 8.26 -4.95
N VAL A 3 17.06 7.26 -5.15
CA VAL A 3 16.81 6.12 -6.04
C VAL A 3 16.65 4.85 -5.21
N TYR A 4 15.64 4.04 -5.55
CA TYR A 4 15.29 2.81 -4.83
C TYR A 4 15.17 1.57 -5.73
N GLY A 5 15.12 1.73 -7.05
CA GLY A 5 14.97 0.62 -7.98
C GLY A 5 16.22 -0.27 -7.98
N ALA A 6 16.03 -1.60 -7.84
CA ALA A 6 17.14 -2.55 -7.76
C ALA A 6 18.08 -2.47 -8.97
N GLY A 7 17.55 -2.32 -10.18
CA GLY A 7 18.35 -2.17 -11.41
C GLY A 7 19.17 -0.89 -11.46
N LEU A 8 18.68 0.19 -10.85
CA LEU A 8 19.41 1.46 -10.76
C LEU A 8 20.51 1.37 -9.70
N LEU A 9 20.23 0.72 -8.56
CA LEU A 9 21.20 0.56 -7.48
C LEU A 9 22.33 -0.42 -7.84
N SER A 10 22.07 -1.38 -8.73
CA SER A 10 23.09 -2.33 -9.20
C SER A 10 23.91 -1.83 -10.39
N SER A 11 23.47 -0.77 -11.09
CA SER A 11 24.14 -0.21 -12.26
C SER A 11 24.50 1.26 -12.06
N VAL A 12 25.79 1.53 -11.85
CA VAL A 12 26.31 2.91 -11.68
C VAL A 12 26.04 3.78 -12.91
N ALA A 13 26.08 3.20 -14.11
CA ALA A 13 25.81 3.92 -15.36
C ALA A 13 24.34 4.34 -15.45
N GLU A 14 23.42 3.40 -15.20
CA GLU A 14 21.98 3.66 -15.22
C GLU A 14 21.59 4.65 -14.11
N LEU A 15 22.17 4.53 -12.92
CA LEU A 15 21.94 5.47 -11.81
C LEU A 15 22.29 6.90 -12.19
N LYS A 16 23.47 7.11 -12.78
CA LYS A 16 23.92 8.43 -13.21
C LYS A 16 23.01 9.00 -14.29
N HIS A 17 22.63 8.16 -15.26
CA HIS A 17 21.72 8.55 -16.33
C HIS A 17 20.33 8.94 -15.80
N ALA A 18 19.76 8.14 -14.90
CA ALA A 18 18.44 8.39 -14.30
C ALA A 18 18.39 9.69 -13.49
N VAL A 19 19.47 10.06 -12.82
CA VAL A 19 19.54 11.32 -12.04
C VAL A 19 19.83 12.53 -12.93
N ALA A 20 20.53 12.35 -14.06
CA ALA A 20 20.86 13.44 -14.97
C ALA A 20 19.73 13.77 -15.96
N ALA A 21 18.97 12.77 -16.41
CA ALA A 21 17.91 12.91 -17.40
C ALA A 21 16.58 13.32 -16.74
N SER A 22 16.48 14.57 -16.28
CA SER A 22 15.28 15.09 -15.60
C SER A 22 14.04 15.13 -16.49
N ASP A 23 14.21 15.24 -17.81
CA ASP A 23 13.16 15.17 -18.83
C ASP A 23 12.48 13.80 -18.90
N LYS A 24 13.18 12.74 -18.48
CA LYS A 24 12.68 11.37 -18.46
C LYS A 24 11.95 11.01 -17.16
N ILE A 25 11.97 11.89 -16.17
CA ILE A 25 11.37 11.63 -14.86
C ILE A 25 9.89 12.03 -14.89
N LYS A 26 9.01 11.07 -14.59
CA LYS A 26 7.56 11.23 -14.55
C LYS A 26 7.01 10.83 -13.19
N ARG A 27 5.85 11.39 -12.83
CA ARG A 27 5.15 10.95 -11.62
C ARG A 27 4.62 9.53 -11.83
N PHE A 28 4.76 8.69 -10.82
CA PHE A 28 4.24 7.33 -10.87
C PHE A 28 2.71 7.32 -10.95
N ASP A 29 2.22 6.73 -12.02
CA ASP A 29 0.82 6.44 -12.28
C ASP A 29 0.74 5.00 -12.83
N PRO A 30 0.16 4.04 -12.09
CA PRO A 30 0.07 2.65 -12.53
C PRO A 30 -0.62 2.46 -13.88
N GLU A 31 -1.64 3.26 -14.21
CA GLU A 31 -2.40 3.13 -15.47
C GLU A 31 -1.57 3.54 -16.69
N VAL A 32 -0.67 4.50 -16.52
CA VAL A 32 0.26 4.90 -17.59
C VAL A 32 1.48 3.99 -17.61
N THR A 33 2.03 3.66 -16.43
CA THR A 33 3.29 2.93 -16.28
C THR A 33 3.19 1.50 -16.82
N VAL A 34 2.02 0.85 -16.70
CA VAL A 34 1.81 -0.52 -17.19
C VAL A 34 1.96 -0.65 -18.72
N HIS A 35 1.82 0.45 -19.46
CA HIS A 35 1.96 0.48 -20.91
C HIS A 35 3.36 0.89 -21.38
N GLU A 36 4.26 1.23 -20.46
CA GLU A 36 5.63 1.62 -20.79
C GLU A 36 6.46 0.41 -21.25
N GLU A 37 7.27 0.60 -22.29
CA GLU A 37 8.15 -0.47 -22.81
C GLU A 37 9.38 -0.67 -21.91
N CYS A 38 9.58 -1.92 -21.48
CA CYS A 38 10.76 -2.32 -20.71
C CYS A 38 11.96 -2.57 -21.64
N ILE A 39 12.93 -1.65 -21.62
CA ILE A 39 14.16 -1.79 -22.43
C ILE A 39 15.20 -2.62 -21.66
N ILE A 40 15.80 -3.62 -22.31
CA ILE A 40 16.83 -4.48 -21.69
C ILE A 40 18.25 -4.05 -22.06
N THR A 41 18.46 -3.57 -23.29
CA THR A 41 19.80 -3.37 -23.88
C THR A 41 20.31 -1.92 -23.80
N ALA A 42 19.47 -0.99 -23.37
CA ALA A 42 19.80 0.43 -23.25
C ALA A 42 19.16 1.04 -22.00
N PHE A 43 19.48 2.30 -21.74
CA PHE A 43 18.88 3.06 -20.64
C PHE A 43 17.37 3.18 -20.79
N GLN A 44 16.64 3.20 -19.67
CA GLN A 44 15.18 3.32 -19.70
C GLN A 44 14.71 4.64 -20.35
N ASN A 45 13.55 4.58 -20.99
CA ASN A 45 12.92 5.77 -21.59
C ASN A 45 12.38 6.73 -20.54
N HIS A 46 11.80 6.19 -19.48
CA HIS A 46 11.18 6.95 -18.41
C HIS A 46 11.52 6.37 -17.03
N TYR A 47 11.63 7.24 -16.04
CA TYR A 47 11.80 6.88 -14.64
C TYR A 47 10.63 7.45 -13.84
N TYR A 48 10.09 6.65 -12.92
CA TYR A 48 8.91 7.04 -12.15
C TYR A 48 9.28 7.36 -10.71
N TYR A 49 8.80 8.50 -10.20
CA TYR A 49 8.99 8.88 -8.81
C TYR A 49 7.66 8.95 -8.05
N THR A 50 7.75 8.75 -6.74
CA THR A 50 6.69 8.97 -5.76
C THR A 50 7.24 9.80 -4.61
N ASP A 51 6.36 10.51 -3.89
CA ASP A 51 6.77 11.30 -2.74
C ASP A 51 7.03 10.39 -1.52
N SER A 52 6.35 9.24 -1.46
CA SER A 52 6.54 8.21 -0.43
C SER A 52 6.19 6.80 -0.92
N PHE A 53 6.72 5.79 -0.22
CA PHE A 53 6.30 4.40 -0.44
C PHE A 53 4.82 4.16 -0.10
N GLN A 54 4.25 4.96 0.81
CA GLN A 54 2.83 4.88 1.14
C GLN A 54 1.96 5.29 -0.06
N GLU A 55 2.26 6.41 -0.71
CA GLU A 55 1.59 6.86 -1.95
C GLU A 55 1.67 5.77 -3.03
N ALA A 56 2.86 5.20 -3.23
CA ALA A 56 3.08 4.13 -4.20
C ALA A 56 2.21 2.89 -3.89
N THR A 57 2.14 2.51 -2.61
CA THR A 57 1.35 1.36 -2.13
C THR A 57 -0.14 1.60 -2.30
N GLU A 58 -0.63 2.81 -2.00
CA GLU A 58 -2.04 3.18 -2.18
C GLU A 58 -2.45 3.19 -3.66
N LYS A 59 -1.62 3.78 -4.53
CA LYS A 59 -1.82 3.75 -5.99
C LYS A 59 -1.85 2.33 -6.54
N MET A 60 -0.91 1.48 -6.12
CA MET A 60 -0.90 0.07 -6.52
C MET A 60 -2.11 -0.70 -5.98
N ARG A 61 -2.60 -0.39 -4.77
CA ARG A 61 -3.82 -0.99 -4.22
C ARG A 61 -5.05 -0.62 -5.05
N ALA A 62 -5.19 0.66 -5.41
CA ALA A 62 -6.27 1.12 -6.28
C ALA A 62 -6.20 0.46 -7.67
N PHE A 63 -5.01 0.41 -8.28
CA PHE A 63 -4.80 -0.27 -9.56
C PHE A 63 -5.08 -1.78 -9.49
N ALA A 64 -4.70 -2.46 -8.41
CA ALA A 64 -4.99 -3.88 -8.24
C ALA A 64 -6.49 -4.20 -8.14
N ASN A 65 -7.34 -3.22 -7.81
CA ASN A 65 -8.79 -3.38 -7.80
C ASN A 65 -9.41 -3.30 -9.20
N THR A 66 -8.72 -2.72 -10.19
CA THR A 66 -9.22 -2.67 -11.58
C THR A 66 -8.99 -3.98 -12.33
N ILE A 67 -8.10 -4.84 -11.80
CA ILE A 67 -7.81 -6.17 -12.36
C ILE A 67 -9.03 -7.07 -12.17
N GLN A 68 -9.63 -7.50 -13.28
CA GLN A 68 -10.80 -8.38 -13.26
C GLN A 68 -10.46 -9.75 -12.68
N ARG A 69 -10.93 -10.02 -11.46
CA ARG A 69 -10.81 -11.32 -10.78
C ARG A 69 -12.08 -11.61 -9.96
N PRO A 70 -12.61 -12.85 -9.98
CA PRO A 70 -13.86 -13.19 -9.29
C PRO A 70 -13.68 -13.41 -7.77
N PHE A 71 -12.49 -13.17 -7.21
CA PHE A 71 -12.18 -13.39 -5.80
C PHE A 71 -11.13 -12.41 -5.29
N GLY A 72 -11.16 -12.16 -3.98
CA GLY A 72 -10.07 -11.49 -3.27
C GLY A 72 -8.99 -12.49 -2.84
N VAL A 73 -7.78 -11.99 -2.61
CA VAL A 73 -6.69 -12.76 -2.01
C VAL A 73 -6.14 -12.02 -0.80
N ARG A 74 -5.79 -12.77 0.25
CA ARG A 74 -5.11 -12.28 1.44
C ARG A 74 -3.86 -13.10 1.68
N TYR A 75 -2.77 -12.45 2.06
CA TYR A 75 -1.59 -13.14 2.53
C TYR A 75 -1.73 -13.48 4.02
N ASN A 76 -1.53 -14.74 4.39
CA ASN A 76 -1.46 -15.18 5.79
C ASN A 76 0.02 -15.30 6.22
N PRO A 77 0.52 -14.40 7.08
CA PRO A 77 1.92 -14.41 7.49
C PRO A 77 2.30 -15.58 8.41
N TYR A 78 1.34 -16.15 9.14
CA TYR A 78 1.59 -17.25 10.07
C TYR A 78 1.87 -18.57 9.34
N THR A 79 1.16 -18.80 8.23
CA THR A 79 1.32 -20.00 7.40
C THR A 79 2.13 -19.76 6.14
N GLN A 80 2.56 -18.52 5.89
CA GLN A 80 3.25 -18.10 4.67
C GLN A 80 2.49 -18.50 3.39
N SER A 81 1.15 -18.39 3.43
CA SER A 81 0.27 -18.87 2.36
C SER A 81 -0.69 -17.79 1.86
N VAL A 82 -1.27 -18.02 0.67
CA VAL A 82 -2.27 -17.13 0.07
C VAL A 82 -3.67 -17.72 0.29
N GLU A 83 -4.51 -16.98 1.00
CA GLU A 83 -5.90 -17.32 1.24
C GLU A 83 -6.80 -16.67 0.19
N VAL A 84 -7.64 -17.48 -0.46
CA VAL A 84 -8.63 -16.99 -1.43
C VAL A 84 -9.95 -16.70 -0.71
N LEU A 85 -10.40 -15.45 -0.81
CA LEU A 85 -11.64 -14.93 -0.23
C LEU A 85 -12.79 -15.18 -1.21
N THR A 86 -13.37 -16.38 -1.16
CA THR A 86 -14.45 -16.80 -2.06
C THR A 86 -15.84 -16.83 -1.43
N ASN A 87 -15.94 -16.79 -0.10
CA ASN A 87 -17.22 -16.94 0.59
C ASN A 87 -17.36 -16.00 1.80
N ALA A 88 -18.60 -15.72 2.18
CA ALA A 88 -18.92 -14.84 3.30
C ALA A 88 -18.37 -15.36 4.65
N GLN A 89 -18.25 -16.67 4.82
CA GLN A 89 -17.72 -17.28 6.05
C GLN A 89 -16.24 -16.94 6.26
N LYS A 90 -15.41 -17.02 5.22
CA LYS A 90 -13.98 -16.64 5.26
C LYS A 90 -13.83 -15.15 5.52
N ILE A 91 -14.68 -14.32 4.90
CA ILE A 91 -14.68 -12.87 5.15
C ILE A 91 -15.05 -12.59 6.61
N ALA A 92 -16.08 -13.25 7.14
CA ALA A 92 -16.49 -13.11 8.54
C ALA A 92 -15.41 -13.54 9.53
N ALA A 93 -14.66 -14.61 9.22
CA ALA A 93 -13.52 -15.04 10.04
C ALA A 93 -12.44 -13.94 10.12
N ILE A 94 -12.14 -13.29 9.00
CA ILE A 94 -11.17 -12.17 8.95
C ILE A 94 -11.71 -10.95 9.69
N VAL A 95 -12.99 -10.61 9.55
CA VAL A 95 -13.61 -9.52 10.31
C VAL A 95 -13.52 -9.79 11.82
N SER A 96 -13.70 -11.05 12.24
CA SER A 96 -13.53 -11.44 13.63
C SER A 96 -12.07 -11.32 14.11
N GLU A 97 -11.10 -11.67 13.27
CA GLU A 97 -9.66 -11.49 13.55
C GLU A 97 -9.32 -10.01 13.73
N LEU A 98 -9.73 -9.17 12.77
CA LEU A 98 -9.52 -7.71 12.81
C LEU A 98 -10.19 -7.06 14.04
N ARG A 99 -11.37 -7.54 14.44
CA ARG A 99 -12.02 -7.08 15.68
C ARG A 99 -11.19 -7.42 16.91
N GLY A 100 -10.54 -8.58 16.93
CA GLY A 100 -9.59 -8.97 17.97
C GLY A 100 -8.41 -8.00 18.05
N ASP A 101 -7.80 -7.69 16.90
CA ASP A 101 -6.68 -6.75 16.80
C ASP A 101 -7.08 -5.34 17.27
N LEU A 102 -8.25 -4.86 16.86
CA LEU A 102 -8.78 -3.57 17.32
C LEU A 102 -9.01 -3.53 18.84
N CYS A 103 -9.43 -4.64 19.45
CA CYS A 103 -9.55 -4.75 20.90
C CYS A 103 -8.19 -4.63 21.60
N ILE A 104 -7.14 -5.24 21.04
CA ILE A 104 -5.77 -5.12 21.55
C ILE A 104 -5.31 -3.66 21.49
N VAL A 105 -5.53 -2.99 20.35
CA VAL A 105 -5.18 -1.57 20.18
C VAL A 105 -5.94 -0.69 21.18
N SER A 106 -7.25 -0.86 21.31
CA SER A 106 -8.08 -0.12 22.25
C SER A 106 -7.63 -0.30 23.71
N ASN A 107 -7.27 -1.53 24.11
CA ASN A 107 -6.76 -1.80 25.45
C ASN A 107 -5.39 -1.15 25.68
N ALA A 108 -4.51 -1.14 24.67
CA ALA A 108 -3.22 -0.48 24.75
C ALA A 108 -3.37 1.03 24.90
N LEU A 109 -4.28 1.66 24.13
CA LEU A 109 -4.58 3.09 24.23
C LEU A 109 -5.08 3.47 25.63
N ARG A 110 -6.00 2.68 26.20
CA ARG A 110 -6.50 2.93 27.56
C ARG A 110 -5.37 2.90 28.61
N LYS A 111 -4.48 1.91 28.54
CA LYS A 111 -3.31 1.82 29.44
C LYS A 111 -2.35 3.00 29.28
N ILE A 112 -2.15 3.48 28.06
CA ILE A 112 -1.30 4.65 27.81
C ILE A 112 -1.95 5.90 28.40
N HIS A 113 -3.25 6.09 28.19
CA HIS A 113 -4.00 7.22 28.75
C HIS A 113 -3.96 7.26 30.29
N GLU A 114 -4.00 6.10 30.95
CA GLU A 114 -3.85 5.99 32.41
C GLU A 114 -2.46 6.43 32.93
N HIS A 115 -1.43 6.41 32.08
CA HIS A 115 -0.05 6.74 32.44
C HIS A 115 0.46 8.07 31.84
N ASP A 116 -0.20 8.59 30.80
CA ASP A 116 0.19 9.78 30.08
C ASP A 116 -1.06 10.53 29.56
N GLU A 117 -1.46 11.58 30.28
CA GLU A 117 -2.63 12.42 29.95
C GLU A 117 -2.44 13.24 28.65
N THR A 118 -1.24 13.26 28.07
CA THR A 118 -0.94 14.04 26.86
C THR A 118 -1.35 13.35 25.56
N VAL A 119 -1.76 12.08 25.62
CA VAL A 119 -2.17 11.31 24.45
C VAL A 119 -3.60 11.66 24.05
N ASP A 120 -3.75 12.22 22.84
CA ASP A 120 -5.04 12.53 22.21
C ASP A 120 -5.73 11.25 21.71
N VAL A 121 -6.39 10.57 22.65
CA VAL A 121 -7.16 9.34 22.39
C VAL A 121 -8.32 9.59 21.43
N GLU A 122 -8.91 10.79 21.44
CA GLU A 122 -10.07 11.14 20.63
C GLU A 122 -9.74 11.19 19.14
N SER A 123 -8.56 11.72 18.78
CA SER A 123 -8.06 11.70 17.41
C SER A 123 -7.81 10.27 16.91
N ILE A 124 -7.27 9.39 17.77
CA ILE A 124 -7.00 8.00 17.42
C ILE A 124 -8.30 7.21 17.25
N GLU A 125 -9.30 7.41 18.11
CA GLU A 125 -10.63 6.81 17.94
C GLU A 125 -11.29 7.26 16.63
N LYS A 126 -11.16 8.54 16.26
CA LYS A 126 -11.64 9.05 14.97
C LYS A 126 -10.94 8.39 13.78
N MET A 127 -9.62 8.15 13.84
CA MET A 127 -8.89 7.43 12.80
C MET A 127 -9.38 5.98 12.63
N LEU A 128 -9.69 5.29 13.74
CA LEU A 128 -10.24 3.93 13.70
C LEU A 128 -11.64 3.90 13.06
N GLN A 129 -12.46 4.91 13.31
CA GLN A 129 -13.80 5.02 12.72
C GLN A 129 -13.76 5.40 11.24
N SER A 130 -12.87 6.32 10.83
CA SER A 130 -12.78 6.75 9.43
C SER A 130 -12.22 5.67 8.51
N GLY A 131 -11.29 4.84 8.99
CA GLY A 131 -10.71 3.75 8.19
C GLY A 131 -11.70 2.62 7.84
N LEU A 132 -12.85 2.57 8.52
CA LEU A 132 -13.92 1.57 8.33
C LEU A 132 -15.12 2.09 7.55
N GLN A 133 -15.16 3.36 7.15
CA GLN A 133 -16.23 3.88 6.28
C GLN A 133 -16.12 3.22 4.90
N LEU A 134 -16.83 2.10 4.75
CA LEU A 134 -17.28 1.62 3.46
C LEU A 134 -18.23 2.70 2.95
N ASN A 135 -17.86 3.36 1.85
CA ASN A 135 -18.80 4.19 1.11
C ASN A 135 -19.97 3.29 0.72
N HIS A 136 -21.07 3.40 1.45
CA HIS A 136 -22.36 2.98 0.94
C HIS A 136 -22.75 4.06 -0.07
N ASP A 137 -22.26 3.92 -1.30
CA ASP A 137 -22.91 4.57 -2.41
C ASP A 137 -24.26 3.84 -2.57
N GLU A 138 -25.30 4.48 -2.05
CA GLU A 138 -26.69 4.13 -2.29
C GLU A 138 -26.96 4.22 -3.81
N GLU A 139 -27.31 3.09 -4.42
CA GLU A 139 -28.11 3.01 -5.66
C GLU A 139 -29.49 2.44 -5.32
#